data_AF-A0A963Q3Z7-F1
#
_entry.id   AF-A0A963Q3Z7-F1
#
_cell.length_a   1.000
_cell.length_b   1.000
_cell.length_c   1.000
_cell.angle_alpha   90.00
_cell.angle_beta   90.00
_cell.angle_gamma   90.00
#
_symmetry.space_group_name_H-M   'P 1'
#
loop_
_entity.id
_entity.type
_entity.pdbx_description
1 polymer ?
#
loop_
_entity_poly.entity_id
_entity_poly.type
_entity_poly.pdbx_seq_one_letter_code
_entity_poly.pdbx_strand_id
1 'polypeptide(L)' 'RPFELRAPERPHRVLVGPRIGISKAAEQPWRFGLAGSAWLSRGFGHEKG' A
#
# COMPACT_ATOMS: atom_id res chain seq x y z
N ARG A 1 14.86 -5.94 -24.37
CA ARG A 1 13.93 -5.23 -23.44
C ARG A 1 14.51 -5.41 -22.03
N PRO A 2 14.87 -4.34 -21.30
CA PRO A 2 15.73 -4.44 -20.11
C PRO A 2 15.04 -5.08 -18.88
N PHE A 3 13.73 -5.29 -18.93
CA PHE A 3 12.97 -6.03 -17.93
C PHE A 3 11.71 -6.65 -18.55
N GLU A 4 11.20 -7.68 -17.88
CA GLU A 4 9.94 -8.36 -18.18
C GLU A 4 9.00 -8.19 -16.99
N LEU A 5 7.74 -7.81 -17.25
CA LEU A 5 6.71 -7.76 -16.23
C LEU A 5 5.97 -9.09 -16.19
N ARG A 6 5.98 -9.77 -15.04
CA ARG A 6 5.25 -11.02 -14.82
C ARG A 6 4.09 -10.79 -13.87
N ALA A 7 2.97 -11.47 -14.12
CA ALA A 7 1.86 -11.50 -13.18
C ALA A 7 2.27 -12.26 -11.91
N PRO A 8 1.67 -11.94 -10.74
CA PRO A 8 1.91 -12.71 -9.54
C PRO A 8 1.29 -14.12 -9.68
N GLU A 9 1.90 -15.11 -9.03
CA GLU A 9 1.39 -16.51 -9.02
C GLU A 9 0.01 -16.62 -8.37
N ARG A 10 -0.30 -15.71 -7.44
CA ARG A 10 -1.58 -15.65 -6.74
C ARG A 10 -1.97 -14.21 -6.42
N PRO A 11 -3.27 -13.90 -6.26
CA PRO A 11 -3.71 -12.61 -5.78
C PRO A 11 -3.13 -12.31 -4.38
N HIS A 12 -2.69 -11.08 -4.18
CA HIS A 12 -2.28 -10.57 -2.88
C HIS A 12 -3.32 -9.57 -2.37
N ARG A 13 -3.67 -9.67 -1.09
CA ARG A 13 -4.54 -8.67 -0.46
C ARG A 13 -3.73 -7.39 -0.22
N VAL A 14 -3.98 -6.38 -1.05
CA VAL A 14 -3.35 -5.07 -0.95
C VAL A 14 -4.25 -4.15 -0.11
N LEU A 15 -3.67 -3.54 0.91
CA LEU A 15 -4.27 -2.46 1.67
C LEU A 15 -4.03 -1.14 0.95
N VAL A 16 -5.00 -0.25 1.00
CA VAL A 16 -4.97 1.08 0.41
C VAL A 16 -5.25 2.11 1.49
N GLY A 17 -4.62 3.28 1.45
CA GLY A 17 -4.86 4.33 2.44
C GLY A 17 -4.08 5.62 2.17
N PRO A 18 -4.23 6.63 3.05
CA PRO A 18 -3.58 7.93 2.88
C PRO A 18 -2.05 7.81 2.96
N ARG A 19 -1.30 8.77 2.41
CA ARG A 19 0.17 8.77 2.57
C ARG A 19 0.57 9.35 3.93
N ILE A 20 1.75 8.99 4.44
CA ILE A 20 2.28 9.48 5.73
C ILE A 20 3.48 10.39 5.46
N GLY A 21 3.65 11.44 6.28
CA GLY A 21 4.84 12.28 6.28
C GLY A 21 4.89 13.30 5.14
N ILE A 22 3.75 13.63 4.54
CA ILE A 22 3.64 14.64 3.48
C ILE A 22 2.52 15.64 3.81
N SER A 23 2.64 16.87 3.31
CA SER A 23 1.62 17.92 3.50
C SER A 23 0.68 18.07 2.32
N LYS A 24 1.12 17.74 1.10
CA LYS A 24 0.31 17.88 -0.12
C LYS A 24 -0.39 16.57 -0.47
N ALA A 25 -1.70 16.62 -0.70
CA ALA A 25 -2.51 15.47 -1.07
C ALA A 25 -2.31 14.29 -0.09
N ALA A 26 -2.25 14.60 1.21
CA ALA A 26 -2.02 13.63 2.28
C ALA A 26 -3.17 12.60 2.36
N GLU A 27 -4.41 13.07 2.21
CA GLU A 27 -5.62 12.25 2.24
C GLU A 27 -5.84 11.39 0.99
N GLN A 28 -5.02 11.58 -0.06
CA GLN A 28 -5.17 10.74 -1.26
C GLN A 28 -4.74 9.30 -0.95
N PRO A 29 -5.51 8.30 -1.40
CA PRO A 29 -5.31 6.90 -1.08
C PRO A 29 -4.16 6.25 -1.88
N TRP A 30 -3.01 6.94 -1.95
CA TRP A 30 -1.84 6.55 -2.74
C TRP A 30 -0.75 5.91 -1.88
N ARG A 31 -1.15 5.21 -0.83
CA ARG A 31 -0.30 4.32 -0.05
C ARG A 31 -0.81 2.90 -0.22
N PHE A 32 0.08 1.98 -0.60
CA PHE A 32 -0.23 0.58 -0.83
C PHE A 32 0.62 -0.30 0.08
N GLY A 33 0.05 -1.37 0.63
CA GLY A 33 0.79 -2.28 1.52
C GLY A 33 0.23 -3.69 1.49
N LEU A 34 1.08 -4.68 1.78
CA LEU A 34 0.65 -6.07 1.87
C LEU A 34 -0.08 -6.33 3.20
N ALA A 35 -1.31 -6.81 3.14
CA ALA A 35 -2.09 -7.12 4.34
C ALA A 35 -1.37 -8.18 5.21
N GLY A 36 -1.29 -7.93 6.51
CA GLY A 36 -0.64 -8.82 7.48
C GLY A 36 0.89 -8.80 7.48
N SER A 37 1.54 -7.95 6.68
CA SER A 37 3.00 -7.84 6.69
C SER A 37 3.51 -7.26 8.01
N ALA A 38 4.42 -7.97 8.68
CA ALA A 38 5.13 -7.49 9.87
C ALA A 38 6.18 -6.40 9.56
N TRP A 39 6.41 -6.11 8.27
CA TRP A 39 7.49 -5.25 7.79
C TRP A 39 7.00 -3.84 7.38
N LEU A 40 5.78 -3.46 7.75
CA LEU A 40 5.26 -2.12 7.49
C LEU A 40 5.87 -1.12 8.49
N SER A 41 6.51 -0.06 7.99
CA SER A 41 7.05 1.02 8.84
C SER A 41 5.95 1.69 9.69
N ARG A 42 4.72 1.76 9.15
CA ARG A 42 3.50 2.11 9.87
C ARG A 42 2.35 1.27 9.33
N GLY A 43 1.56 0.70 10.23
CA GLY A 43 0.34 -0.02 9.86
C GLY A 43 -0.67 0.88 9.15
N PHE A 44 -1.57 0.27 8.38
CA PHE A 44 -2.75 0.97 7.88
C PHE A 44 -3.75 1.06 9.03
N GLY A 45 -4.10 2.28 9.44
CA GLY A 45 -5.14 2.46 10.45
C GLY A 45 -6.46 1.85 9.97
N HIS A 46 -7.30 1.39 10.91
CA HIS A 46 -8.68 1.06 10.59
C HIS A 46 -9.34 2.33 10.03
N GLU A 47 -9.97 2.23 8.86
CA GLU A 47 -10.87 3.26 8.38
C GLU A 47 -11.86 3.54 9.51
N LYS A 48 -11.85 4.76 10.06
CA LYS A 48 -13.01 5.22 10.82
C LYS A 48 -14.11 5.35 9.77
N GLY A 49 -15.16 4.53 9.91
CA GLY A 49 -16.42 4.74 9.20
C GLY A 49 -16.97 6.14 9.44
#